data_AF-S7T948-F1
#
_entry.id   AF-S7T948-F1
#
_cell.length_a   1.000
_cell.length_b   1.000
_cell.length_c   1.000
_cell.angle_alpha   90.00
_cell.angle_beta   90.00
_cell.angle_gamma   90.00
#
_symmetry.space_group_name_H-M   'P 1'
#
loop_
_entity.id
_entity.type
_entity.pdbx_description
1 polymer ?
#
loop_
_entity_poly.entity_id
_entity_poly.type
_entity_poly.pdbx_seq_one_letter_code
_entity_poly.pdbx_strand_id
1 'polypeptide(L)'
;MAEFFKAAEVVAAAVEIEKRGQAFYRRLAQAAQSDEVKRFFEYFAAEEARHESVFKGLARQVGPVELPAWSTQEEYADYLRALLDSHTLFTPGLAESLDDRGGDLAWALHLAMSFEKDSLLFFMEMISLVPQEQRVHVQRCIEEERLHLRQLGEMLQHA
;
A
#
# COMPACT_ATOMS: atom_id res chain seq x y z
N MET A 1 -26.13 -12.79 -5.95
CA MET A 1 -26.39 -12.22 -4.61
C MET A 1 -25.13 -11.47 -4.25
N ALA A 2 -25.17 -10.13 -4.30
CA ALA A 2 -23.99 -9.29 -4.09
C ALA A 2 -23.41 -9.56 -2.70
N GLU A 3 -22.24 -10.19 -2.65
CA GLU A 3 -21.45 -10.23 -1.42
C GLU A 3 -21.06 -8.80 -1.10
N PHE A 4 -21.48 -8.36 0.09
CA PHE A 4 -21.19 -7.04 0.60
C PHE A 4 -19.68 -6.82 0.62
N PHE A 5 -19.17 -5.89 -0.19
CA PHE A 5 -17.88 -5.26 0.09
C PHE A 5 -18.04 -4.45 1.39
N LYS A 6 -17.84 -5.11 2.54
CA LYS A 6 -17.96 -4.48 3.86
C LYS A 6 -16.70 -3.64 4.07
N ALA A 7 -16.78 -2.52 4.81
CA ALA A 7 -15.58 -1.78 5.24
C ALA A 7 -14.49 -2.70 5.78
N ALA A 8 -14.90 -3.75 6.49
CA ALA A 8 -14.00 -4.76 7.02
C ALA A 8 -13.13 -5.43 5.93
N GLU A 9 -13.66 -5.67 4.74
CA GLU A 9 -12.90 -6.25 3.62
C GLU A 9 -11.93 -5.23 3.02
N VAL A 10 -12.33 -3.98 2.87
CA VAL A 10 -11.44 -2.89 2.41
C VAL A 10 -10.30 -2.67 3.39
N VAL A 11 -10.61 -2.62 4.69
CA VAL A 11 -9.59 -2.48 5.73
C VAL A 11 -8.71 -3.73 5.82
N ALA A 12 -9.25 -4.93 5.62
CA ALA A 12 -8.46 -6.15 5.55
C ALA A 12 -7.52 -6.15 4.34
N ALA A 13 -7.97 -5.65 3.19
CA ALA A 13 -7.13 -5.46 2.02
C ALA A 13 -6.01 -4.45 2.29
N ALA A 14 -6.30 -3.32 2.94
CA ALA A 14 -5.27 -2.36 3.36
C ALA A 14 -4.22 -3.02 4.28
N VAL A 15 -4.64 -3.82 5.28
CA VAL A 15 -3.71 -4.57 6.13
C VAL A 15 -2.82 -5.52 5.32
N GLU A 16 -3.38 -6.20 4.32
CA GLU A 16 -2.60 -7.13 3.48
C GLU A 16 -1.65 -6.39 2.53
N ILE A 17 -2.04 -5.22 1.99
CA ILE A 17 -1.16 -4.33 1.22
C ILE A 17 0.07 -3.97 2.05
N GLU A 18 -0.12 -3.43 3.25
CA GLU A 18 0.98 -3.02 4.15
C GLU A 18 1.88 -4.18 4.56
N LYS A 19 1.29 -5.34 4.86
CA LYS A 19 2.05 -6.53 5.21
C LYS A 19 2.95 -6.99 4.05
N ARG A 20 2.45 -6.89 2.82
CA ARG A 20 3.23 -7.19 1.61
C ARG A 20 4.27 -6.11 1.33
N GLY A 21 3.95 -4.84 1.54
CA GLY A 21 4.89 -3.70 1.45
C GLY A 21 6.07 -3.87 2.40
N GLN A 22 5.80 -4.22 3.66
CA GLN A 22 6.84 -4.56 4.63
C GLN A 22 7.76 -5.67 4.13
N ALA A 23 7.19 -6.77 3.61
CA ALA A 23 7.97 -7.90 3.11
C ALA A 23 8.81 -7.51 1.88
N PHE A 24 8.24 -6.69 1.00
CA PHE A 24 8.89 -6.14 -0.18
C PHE A 24 10.11 -5.30 0.21
N TYR A 25 9.95 -4.30 1.07
CA TYR A 25 11.05 -3.44 1.49
C TYR A 25 12.12 -4.16 2.31
N ARG A 26 11.74 -5.15 3.14
CA ARG A 26 12.73 -6.01 3.80
C ARG A 26 13.59 -6.79 2.81
N ARG A 27 13.00 -7.27 1.70
CA ARG A 27 13.76 -7.96 0.65
C ARG A 27 14.71 -7.00 -0.05
N LEU A 28 14.26 -5.79 -0.39
CA LEU A 28 15.12 -4.76 -0.98
C LEU A 28 16.28 -4.38 -0.06
N ALA A 29 16.03 -4.23 1.24
CA ALA A 29 17.07 -3.98 2.24
C ALA A 29 18.11 -5.12 2.31
N GLN A 30 17.68 -6.37 2.15
CA GLN A 30 18.58 -7.54 2.14
C GLN A 30 19.44 -7.61 0.87
N ALA A 31 18.90 -7.16 -0.26
CA ALA A 31 19.59 -7.13 -1.55
C ALA A 31 20.46 -5.87 -1.75
N ALA A 32 20.30 -4.86 -0.89
CA ALA A 32 21.00 -3.59 -1.00
C ALA A 32 22.54 -3.74 -0.99
N GLN A 33 23.21 -3.05 -1.90
CA GLN A 33 24.67 -3.09 -2.06
C GLN A 33 25.43 -2.09 -1.17
N SER A 34 24.73 -1.11 -0.58
CA SER A 34 25.32 -0.12 0.32
C SER A 34 24.52 -0.01 1.62
N ASP A 35 25.20 0.35 2.70
CA ASP A 35 24.56 0.57 4.01
C ASP A 35 23.54 1.71 3.98
N GLU A 36 23.73 2.69 3.10
CA GLU A 36 22.78 3.78 2.90
C GLU A 36 21.46 3.28 2.32
N VAL A 37 21.52 2.54 1.21
CA VAL A 37 20.35 1.96 0.54
C VAL A 37 19.66 0.95 1.45
N LYS A 38 20.44 0.15 2.18
CA LYS A 38 19.90 -0.80 3.16
C LYS A 38 19.09 -0.08 4.24
N ARG A 39 19.66 0.92 4.89
CA ARG A 39 18.98 1.71 5.93
C ARG A 39 17.74 2.42 5.39
N PHE A 40 17.81 2.90 4.15
CA PHE A 40 16.68 3.51 3.47
C PHE A 40 15.51 2.53 3.35
N PHE A 41 15.71 1.33 2.79
CA PHE A 41 14.63 0.36 2.69
C PHE A 41 14.21 -0.25 4.03
N GLU A 42 15.10 -0.33 5.03
CA GLU A 42 14.72 -0.72 6.41
C GLU A 42 13.77 0.32 7.05
N TYR A 43 13.99 1.61 6.78
CA TYR A 43 13.08 2.68 7.22
C TYR A 43 11.68 2.50 6.60
N PHE A 44 11.59 2.29 5.27
CA PHE A 44 10.31 2.05 4.61
C PHE A 44 9.60 0.80 5.17
N ALA A 45 10.32 -0.31 5.33
CA ALA A 45 9.73 -1.52 5.94
C ALA A 45 9.17 -1.30 7.36
N ALA A 46 9.73 -0.34 8.11
CA ALA A 46 9.23 0.02 9.42
C ALA A 46 7.98 0.92 9.34
N GLU A 47 7.91 1.82 8.35
CA GLU A 47 6.71 2.62 8.09
C GLU A 47 5.52 1.75 7.71
N GLU A 48 5.68 0.81 6.78
CA GLU A 48 4.63 -0.16 6.43
C GLU A 48 4.14 -0.98 7.65
N ALA A 49 5.06 -1.33 8.56
CA ALA A 49 4.71 -2.02 9.80
C ALA A 49 3.79 -1.17 10.71
N ARG A 50 4.05 0.14 10.73
CA ARG A 50 3.27 1.10 11.50
C ARG A 50 1.89 1.28 10.84
N HIS A 51 1.83 1.42 9.52
CA HIS A 51 0.58 1.50 8.78
C HIS A 51 -0.27 0.23 8.92
N GLU A 52 0.33 -0.96 8.82
CA GLU A 52 -0.34 -2.25 9.08
C GLU A 52 -1.02 -2.23 10.46
N SER A 53 -0.32 -1.71 11.47
CA SER A 53 -0.84 -1.60 12.84
C SER A 53 -2.00 -0.61 12.95
N VAL A 54 -1.94 0.50 12.21
CA VAL A 54 -3.04 1.48 12.11
C VAL A 54 -4.28 0.82 11.50
N PHE A 55 -4.16 0.14 10.35
CA PHE A 55 -5.30 -0.50 9.70
C PHE A 55 -5.85 -1.70 10.50
N LYS A 56 -5.01 -2.46 11.21
CA LYS A 56 -5.48 -3.47 12.17
C LYS A 56 -6.28 -2.87 13.33
N GLY A 57 -5.90 -1.68 13.79
CA GLY A 57 -6.66 -0.91 14.78
C GLY A 57 -8.03 -0.51 14.24
N LEU A 58 -8.05 0.00 13.01
CA LEU A 58 -9.26 0.40 12.30
C LEU A 58 -10.22 -0.77 12.10
N ALA A 59 -9.73 -1.96 11.76
CA ALA A 59 -10.55 -3.16 11.52
C ALA A 59 -11.49 -3.50 12.69
N ARG A 60 -11.11 -3.11 13.93
CA ARG A 60 -11.91 -3.34 15.15
C ARG A 60 -13.02 -2.32 15.36
N GLN A 61 -13.01 -1.24 14.59
CA GLN A 61 -13.82 -0.04 14.78
C GLN A 61 -14.74 0.26 13.58
N VAL A 62 -14.60 -0.49 12.48
CA VAL A 62 -15.47 -0.33 11.31
C VAL A 62 -16.81 -1.04 11.49
N GLY A 63 -17.90 -0.27 11.38
CA GLY A 63 -19.28 -0.72 11.31
C GLY A 63 -19.77 -0.92 9.86
N PRO A 64 -21.10 -0.96 9.63
CA PRO A 64 -21.67 -0.96 8.28
C PRO A 64 -21.30 0.33 7.52
N VAL A 65 -21.07 0.22 6.21
CA VAL A 65 -20.61 1.33 5.35
C VAL A 65 -21.76 1.91 4.54
N GLU A 66 -21.76 3.23 4.40
CA GLU A 66 -22.52 3.91 3.36
C GLU A 66 -21.65 4.09 2.11
N LEU A 67 -22.15 3.64 0.97
CA LEU A 67 -21.43 3.68 -0.30
C LEU A 67 -21.43 5.09 -0.91
N PRO A 68 -20.46 5.39 -1.80
CA PRO A 68 -20.46 6.65 -2.54
C PRO A 68 -21.73 6.82 -3.40
N ALA A 69 -22.29 8.03 -3.43
CA ALA A 69 -23.59 8.32 -4.05
C ALA A 69 -23.63 8.16 -5.59
N TRP A 70 -22.49 7.95 -6.25
CA TRP A 70 -22.34 7.98 -7.71
C TRP A 70 -22.26 6.59 -8.37
N SER A 71 -22.30 5.50 -7.61
CA SER A 71 -22.18 4.13 -8.14
C SER A 71 -23.20 3.19 -7.51
N THR A 72 -23.56 2.14 -8.24
CA THR A 72 -24.23 0.99 -7.62
C THR A 72 -23.25 0.23 -6.72
N GLN A 73 -23.78 -0.50 -5.74
CA GLN A 73 -22.94 -1.30 -4.83
C GLN A 73 -22.06 -2.33 -5.55
N GLU A 74 -22.53 -2.86 -6.68
CA GLU A 74 -21.82 -3.89 -7.44
C GLU A 74 -20.67 -3.31 -8.26
N GLU A 75 -20.92 -2.23 -9.02
CA GLU A 75 -19.89 -1.57 -9.84
C GLU A 75 -18.72 -1.05 -8.99
N TYR A 76 -19.00 -0.45 -7.83
CA TYR A 76 -17.95 0.04 -6.95
C TYR A 76 -17.13 -1.09 -6.32
N ALA A 77 -17.78 -2.20 -5.97
CA ALA A 77 -17.09 -3.38 -5.46
C ALA A 77 -16.18 -4.01 -6.52
N ASP A 78 -16.64 -4.10 -7.77
CA ASP A 78 -15.83 -4.59 -8.90
C ASP A 78 -14.65 -3.67 -9.19
N TYR A 79 -14.84 -2.34 -9.10
CA TYR A 79 -13.75 -1.37 -9.19
C TYR A 79 -12.70 -1.57 -8.10
N LEU A 80 -13.10 -1.69 -6.83
CA LEU A 80 -12.17 -1.92 -5.71
C LEU A 80 -11.41 -3.24 -5.86
N ARG A 81 -12.09 -4.28 -6.32
CA ARG A 81 -11.46 -5.58 -6.62
C ARG A 81 -10.44 -5.44 -7.75
N ALA A 82 -10.80 -4.80 -8.86
CA ALA A 82 -9.88 -4.57 -9.97
C ALA A 82 -8.67 -3.73 -9.54
N LEU A 83 -8.88 -2.71 -8.69
CA LEU A 83 -7.81 -1.89 -8.13
C LEU A 83 -6.83 -2.75 -7.30
N LEU A 84 -7.35 -3.58 -6.40
CA LEU A 84 -6.54 -4.50 -5.58
C LEU A 84 -5.81 -5.56 -6.42
N ASP A 85 -6.50 -6.19 -7.39
CA ASP A 85 -5.93 -7.24 -8.24
C ASP A 85 -4.84 -6.70 -9.18
N SER A 86 -4.94 -5.43 -9.57
CA SER A 86 -3.95 -4.74 -10.41
C SER A 86 -2.78 -4.15 -9.63
N HIS A 87 -2.84 -4.17 -8.30
CA HIS A 87 -1.83 -3.57 -7.45
C HIS A 87 -0.48 -4.29 -7.62
N THR A 88 0.59 -3.50 -7.77
CA THR A 88 1.96 -3.96 -8.01
C THR A 88 2.38 -5.13 -7.10
N LEU A 89 2.06 -5.11 -5.80
CA LEU A 89 2.42 -6.17 -4.83
C LEU A 89 1.68 -7.51 -5.00
N PHE A 90 0.63 -7.53 -5.80
CA PHE A 90 -0.16 -8.72 -6.10
C PHE A 90 0.25 -9.34 -7.44
N THR A 91 1.16 -8.70 -8.17
CA THR A 91 1.75 -9.23 -9.40
C THR A 91 2.45 -10.58 -9.15
N PRO A 92 2.03 -11.67 -9.80
CA PRO A 92 2.73 -12.94 -9.73
C PRO A 92 4.17 -12.82 -10.25
N GLY A 93 5.12 -13.50 -9.62
CA GLY A 93 6.52 -13.45 -10.06
C GLY A 93 7.32 -12.25 -9.54
N LEU A 94 6.71 -11.37 -8.74
CA LEU A 94 7.38 -10.17 -8.23
C LEU A 94 8.63 -10.53 -7.40
N ALA A 95 8.53 -11.52 -6.51
CA ALA A 95 9.62 -11.94 -5.66
C ALA A 95 10.81 -12.50 -6.47
N GLU A 96 10.52 -13.28 -7.50
CA GLU A 96 11.49 -13.83 -8.43
C GLU A 96 12.17 -12.71 -9.24
N SER A 97 11.40 -11.73 -9.70
CA SER A 97 11.95 -10.57 -10.42
C SER A 97 12.91 -9.74 -9.56
N LEU A 98 12.64 -9.64 -8.24
CA LEU A 98 13.51 -8.96 -7.29
C LEU A 98 14.83 -9.70 -7.08
N ASP A 99 14.84 -11.03 -7.11
CA ASP A 99 16.07 -11.82 -6.98
C ASP A 99 16.94 -11.71 -8.24
N ASP A 100 16.30 -11.81 -9.41
CA ASP A 100 17.00 -11.73 -10.70
C ASP A 100 17.62 -10.35 -10.95
N ARG A 101 17.00 -9.30 -10.40
CA ARG A 101 17.37 -7.89 -10.60
C ARG A 101 17.90 -7.20 -9.35
N GLY A 102 18.19 -7.95 -8.28
CA GLY A 102 18.46 -7.44 -6.92
C GLY A 102 19.63 -6.47 -6.76
N GLY A 103 20.41 -6.20 -7.81
CA GLY A 103 21.46 -5.18 -7.83
C GLY A 103 21.13 -3.89 -8.59
N ASP A 104 19.99 -3.82 -9.30
CA ASP A 104 19.59 -2.63 -10.05
C ASP A 104 18.72 -1.73 -9.15
N LEU A 105 19.39 -0.78 -8.48
CA LEU A 105 18.73 0.16 -7.57
C LEU A 105 17.69 1.03 -8.27
N ALA A 106 17.99 1.52 -9.48
CA ALA A 106 17.06 2.38 -10.22
C ALA A 106 15.78 1.62 -10.58
N TRP A 107 15.90 0.36 -11.01
CA TRP A 107 14.73 -0.49 -11.25
C TRP A 107 13.94 -0.76 -9.95
N ALA A 108 14.62 -1.08 -8.85
CA ALA A 108 13.98 -1.33 -7.56
C ALA A 108 13.20 -0.10 -7.05
N LEU A 109 13.77 1.09 -7.21
CA LEU A 109 13.13 2.36 -6.83
C LEU A 109 11.91 2.65 -7.71
N HIS A 110 11.98 2.43 -9.02
CA HIS A 110 10.81 2.58 -9.90
C HIS A 110 9.67 1.63 -9.53
N LEU A 111 10.01 0.39 -9.15
CA LEU A 111 9.05 -0.60 -8.69
C LEU A 111 8.42 -0.18 -7.35
N ALA A 112 9.23 0.27 -6.39
CA ALA A 112 8.76 0.83 -5.12
C ALA A 112 7.83 2.04 -5.33
N MET A 113 8.18 2.95 -6.24
CA MET A 113 7.30 4.08 -6.56
C MET A 113 5.95 3.64 -7.14
N SER A 114 5.92 2.61 -7.99
CA SER A 114 4.66 2.05 -8.49
C SER A 114 3.83 1.44 -7.35
N PHE A 115 4.48 0.71 -6.45
CA PHE A 115 3.85 0.22 -5.23
C PHE A 115 3.20 1.36 -4.42
N GLU A 116 3.93 2.42 -4.07
CA GLU A 116 3.38 3.52 -3.26
C GLU A 116 2.23 4.26 -3.94
N LYS A 117 2.28 4.40 -5.28
CA LYS A 117 1.18 5.01 -6.05
C LYS A 117 -0.09 4.17 -5.97
N ASP A 118 0.03 2.84 -6.04
CA ASP A 118 -1.11 1.93 -5.96
C ASP A 118 -1.72 1.95 -4.54
N SER A 119 -0.89 1.93 -3.49
CA SER A 119 -1.32 2.06 -2.08
C SER A 119 -2.03 3.39 -1.84
N LEU A 120 -1.43 4.50 -2.30
CA LEU A 120 -2.00 5.84 -2.23
C LEU A 120 -3.40 5.89 -2.86
N LEU A 121 -3.56 5.34 -4.07
CA LEU A 121 -4.85 5.31 -4.75
C LEU A 121 -5.88 4.47 -3.97
N PHE A 122 -5.47 3.31 -3.46
CA PHE A 122 -6.34 2.45 -2.64
C PHE A 122 -6.80 3.17 -1.35
N PHE A 123 -5.90 3.89 -0.67
CA PHE A 123 -6.25 4.62 0.56
C PHE A 123 -7.16 5.82 0.29
N MET A 124 -6.97 6.50 -0.83
CA MET A 124 -7.85 7.59 -1.26
C MET A 124 -9.28 7.11 -1.52
N GLU A 125 -9.47 5.88 -2.01
CA GLU A 125 -10.81 5.28 -2.14
C GLU A 125 -11.37 4.87 -0.77
N MET A 126 -10.55 4.20 0.04
CA MET A 126 -10.93 3.71 1.37
C MET A 126 -11.38 4.82 2.33
N ILE A 127 -10.84 6.04 2.25
CA ILE A 127 -11.18 7.12 3.19
C ILE A 127 -12.69 7.45 3.20
N SER A 128 -13.36 7.26 2.07
CA SER A 128 -14.81 7.49 1.95
C SER A 128 -15.64 6.39 2.60
N LEU A 129 -15.03 5.22 2.85
CA LEU A 129 -15.68 4.00 3.32
C LEU A 129 -15.50 3.76 4.82
N VAL A 130 -14.59 4.49 5.46
CA VAL A 130 -14.38 4.43 6.92
C VAL A 130 -15.22 5.50 7.64
N PRO A 131 -15.64 5.24 8.89
CA PRO A 131 -16.35 6.22 9.72
C PRO A 131 -15.60 7.55 9.80
N GLN A 132 -16.34 8.67 9.87
CA GLN A 132 -15.76 10.02 9.83
C GLN A 132 -14.68 10.23 10.90
N GLU A 133 -14.90 9.73 12.11
CA GLU A 133 -13.96 9.78 13.23
C GLU A 133 -12.62 9.07 12.94
N GLN A 134 -12.65 8.07 12.06
CA GLN A 134 -11.48 7.26 11.68
C GLN A 134 -10.73 7.80 10.46
N ARG A 135 -11.35 8.68 9.68
CA ARG A 135 -10.74 9.24 8.44
C ARG A 135 -9.41 9.93 8.70
N VAL A 136 -9.21 10.50 9.89
CA VAL A 136 -7.94 11.13 10.27
C VAL A 136 -6.76 10.16 10.23
N HIS A 137 -6.98 8.88 10.54
CA HIS A 137 -5.94 7.86 10.50
C HIS A 137 -5.58 7.49 9.06
N VAL A 138 -6.58 7.30 8.20
CA VAL A 138 -6.37 7.02 6.77
C VAL A 138 -5.73 8.22 6.07
N GLN A 139 -6.16 9.44 6.38
CA GLN A 139 -5.57 10.65 5.82
C GLN A 139 -4.09 10.78 6.15
N ARG A 140 -3.67 10.39 7.37
CA ARG A 140 -2.24 10.42 7.74
C ARG A 140 -1.43 9.46 6.89
N CYS A 141 -1.89 8.21 6.69
CA CYS A 141 -1.21 7.27 5.79
C CYS A 141 -1.13 7.83 4.37
N ILE A 142 -2.19 8.45 3.85
CA ILE A 142 -2.19 9.11 2.53
C ILE A 142 -1.10 10.19 2.42
N GLU A 143 -0.93 11.04 3.44
CA GLU A 143 0.13 12.05 3.42
C GLU A 143 1.53 11.43 3.54
N GLU A 144 1.65 10.33 4.28
CA GLU A 144 2.89 9.57 4.43
C GLU A 144 3.28 8.90 3.11
N GLU A 145 2.35 8.31 2.34
CA GLU A 145 2.66 7.75 1.01
C GLU A 145 3.09 8.80 -0.01
N ARG A 146 2.56 10.02 0.11
CA ARG A 146 3.05 11.15 -0.71
C ARG A 146 4.48 11.52 -0.34
N LEU A 147 4.83 11.47 0.94
CA LEU A 147 6.20 11.68 1.40
C LEU A 147 7.13 10.57 0.92
N HIS A 148 6.70 9.31 1.01
CA HIS A 148 7.41 8.13 0.51
C HIS A 148 7.75 8.28 -0.98
N LEU A 149 6.78 8.66 -1.81
CA LEU A 149 7.01 8.93 -3.24
C LEU A 149 8.07 9.99 -3.49
N ARG A 150 8.09 11.06 -2.69
CA ARG A 150 9.12 12.10 -2.79
C ARG A 150 10.49 11.55 -2.40
N GLN A 151 10.60 10.83 -1.28
CA GLN A 151 11.84 10.24 -0.80
C GLN A 151 12.43 9.22 -1.78
N LEU A 152 11.58 8.38 -2.37
CA LEU A 152 11.98 7.44 -3.43
C LEU A 152 12.49 8.17 -4.67
N GLY A 153 11.80 9.25 -5.07
CA GLY A 153 12.22 10.10 -6.19
C GLY A 153 13.56 10.79 -5.95
N GLU A 154 13.82 11.25 -4.72
CA GLU A 154 15.10 11.82 -4.32
C GLU A 154 16.22 10.78 -4.37
N MET A 155 16.01 9.58 -3.81
CA MET A 155 16.97 8.48 -3.88
C MET A 155 17.28 8.08 -5.33
N LEU A 156 16.27 8.06 -6.21
CA LEU A 156 16.44 7.70 -7.62
C LEU A 156 17.33 8.68 -8.39
N GLN A 157 17.36 9.96 -8.01
CA GLN A 157 18.28 10.93 -8.64
C GLN A 157 19.75 10.64 -8.33
N HIS A 158 20.01 9.80 -7.32
CA HIS A 158 21.33 9.44 -6.83
C HIS A 158 21.67 7.95 -7.05
N ALA A 159 20.80 7.20 -7.74
CA ALA A 159 20.92 5.77 -8.00
C ALA A 159 21.80 5.42 -9.21
#